data_AF-A0A397TH32-F1
#
_entry.id   AF-A0A397TH32-F1
#
_cell.length_a   1.000
_cell.length_b   1.000
_cell.length_c   1.000
_cell.angle_alpha   90.00
_cell.angle_beta   90.00
_cell.angle_gamma   90.00
#
_symmetry.space_group_name_H-M   'P 1'
#
loop_
_entity.id
_entity.type
_entity.pdbx_description
1 polymer ?
#
loop_
_entity_poly.entity_id
_entity_poly.type
_entity_poly.pdbx_seq_one_letter_code
_entity_poly.pdbx_strand_id
1 'polypeptide(L)'
;MQKRNFPPFIHNLLVRLAKAFGYYDLPVQAIRITRELYQMCSKHYDDNKEFYIDACELPDSFQTWFSVTLLHIWMLMVRFRVENEGKIFMQQLVNHLFEDAEWRMREDYGITSNSIIKHYIKDLLGQFHGGVMAYDEGMCKDDPVLAAALWRNILVTEGSAHNMACLVKHVRHELQRLDNLSYETIIEGKIRFRKPETSL
;
A
#
# COMPACT_ATOMS: atom_id res chain seq x y z
N MET A 1 -29.91 18.42 -10.24
CA MET A 1 -30.47 17.23 -9.57
C MET A 1 -30.87 17.60 -8.14
N GLN A 2 -32.16 17.49 -7.82
CA GLN A 2 -32.76 17.98 -6.58
C GLN A 2 -32.52 16.98 -5.44
N LYS A 3 -31.86 17.39 -4.33
CA LYS A 3 -31.69 16.51 -3.15
C LYS A 3 -33.08 16.25 -2.55
N ARG A 4 -33.55 15.00 -2.63
CA ARG A 4 -34.79 14.57 -1.97
C ARG A 4 -34.57 14.58 -0.46
N ASN A 5 -35.13 15.58 0.23
CA ASN A 5 -35.13 15.64 1.70
C ASN A 5 -36.20 14.69 2.24
N PHE A 6 -35.79 13.51 2.71
CA PHE A 6 -36.67 12.62 3.44
C PHE A 6 -36.92 13.17 4.87
N PRO A 7 -38.12 12.95 5.44
CA PRO A 7 -38.39 13.23 6.85
C PRO A 7 -37.36 12.54 7.77
N PRO A 8 -36.93 13.16 8.89
CA PRO A 8 -35.90 12.62 9.80
C PRO A 8 -36.17 11.19 10.28
N PHE A 9 -37.44 10.85 10.44
CA PHE A 9 -37.90 9.52 10.83
C PHE A 9 -37.60 8.45 9.76
N ILE A 10 -37.88 8.76 8.48
CA ILE A 10 -37.63 7.84 7.36
C ILE A 10 -36.13 7.65 7.15
N HIS A 11 -35.35 8.73 7.29
CA HIS A 11 -33.90 8.65 7.27
C HIS A 11 -33.35 7.72 8.37
N ASN A 12 -33.80 7.89 9.63
CA ASN A 12 -33.37 7.05 10.74
C ASN A 12 -33.78 5.58 10.59
N LEU A 13 -34.95 5.32 10.00
CA LEU A 13 -35.41 3.96 9.68
C LEU A 13 -34.54 3.32 8.59
N LEU A 14 -34.24 4.05 7.51
CA LEU A 14 -33.37 3.59 6.43
C LEU A 14 -31.94 3.33 6.90
N VAL A 15 -31.37 4.20 7.75
CA VAL A 15 -30.05 3.98 8.35
C VAL A 15 -30.04 2.74 9.24
N ARG A 16 -31.09 2.51 10.02
CA ARG A 16 -31.23 1.30 10.85
C ARG A 16 -31.38 0.03 10.02
N LEU A 17 -32.17 0.07 8.94
CA LEU A 17 -32.30 -1.04 8.01
C LEU A 17 -30.97 -1.30 7.28
N ALA A 18 -30.29 -0.26 6.79
CA ALA A 18 -28.98 -0.38 6.17
C ALA A 18 -27.93 -0.98 7.13
N LYS A 19 -27.97 -0.61 8.43
CA LYS A 19 -27.15 -1.26 9.48
C LYS A 19 -27.50 -2.73 9.67
N ALA A 20 -28.78 -3.09 9.68
CA ALA A 20 -29.25 -4.47 9.82
C ALA A 20 -28.96 -5.33 8.57
N PHE A 21 -28.91 -4.73 7.38
CA PHE A 21 -28.60 -5.37 6.11
C PHE A 21 -27.10 -5.31 5.72
N GLY A 22 -26.21 -4.88 6.63
CA GLY A 22 -24.75 -4.94 6.42
C GLY A 22 -24.14 -3.79 5.62
N TYR A 23 -24.91 -2.79 5.18
CA TYR A 23 -24.40 -1.59 4.48
C TYR A 23 -23.51 -0.68 5.36
N TYR A 24 -23.43 -0.96 6.66
CA TYR A 24 -22.58 -0.26 7.63
C TYR A 24 -21.63 -1.19 8.39
N ASP A 25 -21.42 -2.42 7.91
CA ASP A 25 -20.44 -3.29 8.55
C ASP A 25 -19.06 -2.82 8.09
N LEU A 26 -18.45 -1.95 8.88
CA LEU A 26 -17.11 -1.37 8.66
C LEU A 26 -16.08 -2.42 8.21
N PRO A 27 -16.06 -3.66 8.74
CA PRO A 27 -15.17 -4.70 8.24
C PRO A 27 -15.39 -5.05 6.76
N VAL A 28 -16.64 -5.19 6.31
CA VAL A 28 -16.98 -5.53 4.92
C VAL A 28 -16.60 -4.41 3.96
N GLN A 29 -16.88 -3.16 4.34
CA GLN A 29 -16.48 -2.00 3.56
C GLN A 29 -14.97 -1.87 3.49
N ALA A 30 -14.28 -2.06 4.61
CA ALA A 30 -12.82 -2.04 4.65
C ALA A 30 -12.21 -3.09 3.73
N ILE A 31 -12.74 -4.33 3.69
CA ILE A 31 -12.27 -5.37 2.76
C ILE A 31 -12.34 -4.88 1.31
N ARG A 32 -13.48 -4.32 0.87
CA ARG A 32 -13.67 -3.87 -0.52
C ARG A 32 -12.72 -2.70 -0.85
N ILE A 33 -12.70 -1.68 -0.01
CA ILE A 33 -11.92 -0.45 -0.23
C ILE A 33 -10.42 -0.79 -0.26
N THR A 34 -9.96 -1.54 0.74
CA THR A 34 -8.54 -1.92 0.82
C THR A 34 -8.12 -2.84 -0.31
N ARG A 35 -9.02 -3.65 -0.87
CA ARG A 35 -8.73 -4.44 -2.06
C ARG A 35 -8.45 -3.57 -3.27
N GLU A 36 -9.25 -2.51 -3.49
CA GLU A 36 -9.04 -1.55 -4.58
C GLU A 36 -7.71 -0.78 -4.38
N LEU A 37 -7.44 -0.33 -3.15
CA LEU A 37 -6.19 0.34 -2.80
C LEU A 37 -4.97 -0.59 -2.96
N TYR A 38 -5.08 -1.83 -2.49
CA TYR A 38 -4.05 -2.86 -2.64
C TYR A 38 -3.74 -3.14 -4.11
N GLN A 39 -4.77 -3.34 -4.93
CA GLN A 39 -4.61 -3.58 -6.36
C GLN A 39 -3.91 -2.41 -7.07
N MET A 40 -4.18 -1.18 -6.64
CA MET A 40 -3.44 -0.01 -7.12
C MET A 40 -1.96 -0.07 -6.70
N CYS A 41 -1.64 -0.41 -5.44
CA CYS A 41 -0.25 -0.56 -4.99
C CYS A 41 0.49 -1.66 -5.77
N SER A 42 -0.13 -2.83 -5.94
CA SER A 42 0.46 -3.97 -6.64
C SER A 42 0.71 -3.65 -8.12
N LYS A 43 -0.27 -3.02 -8.80
CA LYS A 43 -0.11 -2.58 -10.20
C LYS A 43 0.93 -1.49 -10.38
N HIS A 44 1.20 -0.69 -9.34
CA HIS A 44 2.17 0.41 -9.45
C HIS A 44 3.57 -0.09 -9.86
N TYR A 45 3.95 -1.30 -9.44
CA TYR A 45 5.17 -1.95 -9.92
C TYR A 45 5.12 -2.19 -11.43
N ASP A 46 4.09 -2.90 -11.91
CA ASP A 46 3.95 -3.27 -13.31
C ASP A 46 3.82 -2.05 -14.25
N ASP A 47 3.07 -1.03 -13.82
CA ASP A 47 2.82 0.19 -14.57
C ASP A 47 4.07 1.08 -14.69
N ASN A 48 5.09 0.87 -13.85
CA ASN A 48 6.28 1.73 -13.75
C ASN A 48 7.59 0.94 -13.84
N LYS A 49 7.59 -0.20 -14.55
CA LYS A 49 8.81 -1.00 -14.80
C LYS A 49 9.94 -0.18 -15.46
N GLU A 50 9.62 0.80 -16.29
CA GLU A 50 10.61 1.73 -16.86
C GLU A 50 11.45 2.44 -15.78
N PHE A 51 10.86 2.74 -14.63
CA PHE A 51 11.60 3.34 -13.52
C PHE A 51 12.31 2.27 -12.69
N TYR A 52 11.58 1.25 -12.23
CA TYR A 52 12.12 0.27 -11.29
C TYR A 52 13.13 -0.68 -11.94
N ILE A 53 12.84 -1.18 -13.14
CA ILE A 53 13.68 -2.16 -13.83
C ILE A 53 14.72 -1.44 -14.69
N ASP A 54 14.29 -0.56 -15.60
CA ASP A 54 15.23 0.00 -16.58
C ASP A 54 16.11 1.09 -15.96
N ALA A 55 15.53 2.04 -15.21
CA ALA A 55 16.30 3.15 -14.65
C ALA A 55 17.04 2.80 -13.35
N CYS A 56 16.43 1.98 -12.47
CA CYS A 56 17.05 1.57 -11.21
C CYS A 56 17.80 0.23 -11.31
N GLU A 57 17.78 -0.42 -12.47
CA GLU A 57 18.46 -1.69 -12.74
C GLU A 57 18.00 -2.85 -11.83
N LEU A 58 16.78 -2.78 -11.28
CA LEU A 58 16.26 -3.86 -10.44
C LEU A 58 15.87 -5.08 -11.28
N PRO A 59 16.04 -6.30 -10.76
CA PRO A 59 15.58 -7.49 -11.46
C PRO A 59 14.05 -7.51 -11.56
N ASP A 60 13.49 -7.91 -12.71
CA ASP A 60 12.05 -8.15 -12.83
C ASP A 60 11.69 -9.45 -12.11
N SER A 61 11.37 -9.35 -10.82
CA SER A 61 11.25 -10.50 -9.93
C SER A 61 10.16 -10.33 -8.88
N PHE A 62 9.73 -11.45 -8.29
CA PHE A 62 8.84 -11.46 -7.14
C PHE A 62 9.35 -10.59 -5.99
N GLN A 63 10.65 -10.60 -5.72
CA GLN A 63 11.23 -9.82 -4.62
C GLN A 63 11.12 -8.31 -4.89
N THR A 64 11.37 -7.88 -6.12
CA THR A 64 11.22 -6.48 -6.53
C THR A 64 9.76 -6.04 -6.44
N TRP A 65 8.84 -6.85 -6.98
CA TRP A 65 7.40 -6.61 -6.86
C TRP A 65 6.97 -6.46 -5.40
N PHE A 66 7.39 -7.39 -4.52
CA PHE A 66 7.02 -7.37 -3.11
C PHE A 66 7.54 -6.10 -2.42
N SER A 67 8.80 -5.75 -2.65
CA SER A 67 9.45 -4.60 -2.02
C SER A 67 8.82 -3.27 -2.44
N VAL A 68 8.54 -3.10 -3.74
CA VAL A 68 7.85 -1.92 -4.28
C VAL A 68 6.40 -1.86 -3.78
N THR A 69 5.67 -2.98 -3.79
CA THR A 69 4.28 -3.03 -3.31
C THR A 69 4.20 -2.72 -1.81
N LEU A 70 5.12 -3.26 -1.02
CA LEU A 70 5.25 -3.00 0.42
C LEU A 70 5.48 -1.50 0.71
N LEU A 71 6.33 -0.82 -0.06
CA LEU A 71 6.57 0.62 0.10
C LEU A 71 5.27 1.43 -0.05
N HIS A 72 4.47 1.10 -1.08
CA HIS A 72 3.19 1.78 -1.33
C HIS A 72 2.14 1.47 -0.27
N ILE A 73 2.08 0.22 0.18
CA ILE A 73 1.21 -0.17 1.31
C ILE A 73 1.62 0.56 2.58
N TRP A 74 2.92 0.68 2.87
CA TRP A 74 3.41 1.45 4.02
C TRP A 74 2.96 2.92 3.94
N MET A 75 3.06 3.58 2.78
CA MET A 75 2.57 4.96 2.63
C MET A 75 1.06 5.09 2.90
N LEU A 76 0.25 4.11 2.46
CA LEU A 76 -1.17 4.07 2.82
C LEU A 76 -1.37 3.82 4.32
N MET A 77 -0.59 2.92 4.93
CA MET A 77 -0.65 2.67 6.37
C MET A 77 -0.36 3.95 7.16
N VAL A 78 0.68 4.71 6.80
CA VAL A 78 0.98 6.02 7.41
C VAL A 78 -0.25 6.92 7.38
N ARG A 79 -0.94 7.01 6.23
CA ARG A 79 -2.15 7.82 6.12
C ARG A 79 -3.31 7.29 6.95
N PHE A 80 -3.49 5.98 7.06
CA PHE A 80 -4.56 5.41 7.88
C PHE A 80 -4.31 5.55 9.40
N ARG A 81 -3.07 5.75 9.86
CA ARG A 81 -2.77 5.86 11.31
C ARG A 81 -3.48 7.02 12.01
N VAL A 82 -3.81 8.09 11.28
CA VAL A 82 -4.52 9.25 11.85
C VAL A 82 -6.05 9.05 11.92
N GLU A 83 -6.57 7.98 11.32
CA GLU A 83 -8.01 7.72 11.25
C GLU A 83 -8.47 6.79 12.39
N ASN A 84 -9.63 7.10 12.98
CA ASN A 84 -10.18 6.34 14.10
C ASN A 84 -10.36 4.84 13.79
N GLU A 85 -10.77 4.52 12.56
CA GLU A 85 -10.99 3.15 12.07
C GLU A 85 -9.79 2.60 11.29
N GLY A 86 -8.69 3.35 11.20
CA GLY A 86 -7.54 3.06 10.34
C GLY A 86 -6.87 1.72 10.60
N LYS A 87 -6.95 1.20 11.84
CA LYS A 87 -6.41 -0.12 12.19
C LYS A 87 -7.02 -1.25 11.37
N ILE A 88 -8.33 -1.18 11.09
CA ILE A 88 -9.03 -2.20 10.30
C ILE A 88 -8.52 -2.14 8.84
N PHE A 89 -8.41 -0.94 8.28
CA PHE A 89 -7.89 -0.75 6.92
C PHE A 89 -6.44 -1.21 6.78
N MET A 90 -5.57 -0.85 7.73
CA MET A 90 -4.17 -1.30 7.74
C MET A 90 -4.07 -2.82 7.80
N GLN A 91 -4.85 -3.47 8.67
CA GLN A 91 -4.86 -4.94 8.75
C GLN A 91 -5.28 -5.58 7.43
N GLN A 92 -6.34 -5.07 6.79
CA GLN A 92 -6.81 -5.63 5.53
C GLN A 92 -5.81 -5.40 4.38
N LEU A 93 -5.14 -4.24 4.31
CA LEU A 93 -4.07 -4.01 3.34
C LEU A 93 -2.93 -5.03 3.48
N VAL A 94 -2.51 -5.31 4.71
CA VAL A 94 -1.46 -6.30 5.01
C VAL A 94 -1.95 -7.71 4.66
N ASN A 95 -3.19 -8.06 4.97
CA ASN A 95 -3.77 -9.35 4.58
C ASN A 95 -3.73 -9.53 3.06
N HIS A 96 -4.20 -8.54 2.27
CA HIS A 96 -4.19 -8.61 0.81
C HIS A 96 -2.77 -8.80 0.26
N LEU A 97 -1.76 -8.15 0.84
CA LEU A 97 -0.35 -8.32 0.44
C LEU A 97 0.11 -9.76 0.62
N PHE A 98 -0.11 -10.36 1.80
CA PHE A 98 0.35 -11.71 2.08
C PHE A 98 -0.48 -12.78 1.38
N GLU A 99 -1.77 -12.55 1.16
CA GLU A 99 -2.63 -13.41 0.34
C GLU A 99 -2.16 -13.43 -1.12
N ASP A 100 -1.85 -12.27 -1.72
CA ASP A 100 -1.31 -12.20 -3.09
C ASP A 100 0.11 -12.78 -3.17
N ALA A 101 0.95 -12.55 -2.16
CA ALA A 101 2.28 -13.15 -2.09
C ALA A 101 2.21 -14.69 -2.06
N GLU A 102 1.34 -15.28 -1.24
CA GLU A 102 1.12 -16.73 -1.22
C GLU A 102 0.53 -17.22 -2.54
N TRP A 103 -0.45 -16.50 -3.10
CA TRP A 103 -1.07 -16.87 -4.37
C TRP A 103 -0.05 -16.91 -5.50
N ARG A 104 0.80 -15.88 -5.63
CA ARG A 104 1.89 -15.84 -6.63
C ARG A 104 2.89 -16.97 -6.44
N MET A 105 3.29 -17.29 -5.20
CA MET A 105 4.18 -18.44 -4.94
C MET A 105 3.59 -19.74 -5.47
N ARG A 106 2.28 -19.94 -5.36
CA ARG A 106 1.59 -21.15 -5.82
C ARG A 106 1.40 -21.15 -7.33
N GLU A 107 0.82 -20.08 -7.87
CA GLU A 107 0.35 -20.04 -9.26
C GLU A 107 1.46 -19.65 -10.25
N ASP A 108 2.27 -18.63 -9.94
CA ASP A 108 3.31 -18.16 -10.85
C ASP A 108 4.59 -19.02 -10.75
N TYR A 109 4.90 -19.52 -9.54
CA TYR A 109 6.13 -20.27 -9.25
C TYR A 109 5.92 -21.76 -8.99
N GLY A 110 4.68 -22.26 -9.00
CA GLY A 110 4.37 -23.69 -8.87
C GLY A 110 4.73 -24.30 -7.51
N ILE A 111 4.90 -23.49 -6.46
CA ILE A 111 5.28 -23.99 -5.13
C ILE A 111 4.06 -24.67 -4.49
N THR A 112 4.07 -25.99 -4.41
CA THR A 112 2.97 -26.77 -3.81
C THR A 112 3.19 -27.08 -2.33
N SER A 113 4.44 -27.05 -1.86
CA SER A 113 4.78 -27.40 -0.49
C SER A 113 4.39 -26.30 0.51
N ASN A 114 3.46 -26.64 1.40
CA ASN A 114 3.01 -25.73 2.46
C ASN A 114 4.12 -25.37 3.46
N SER A 115 5.12 -26.22 3.67
CA SER A 115 6.25 -25.88 4.56
C SER A 115 7.16 -24.82 3.94
N ILE A 116 7.38 -24.91 2.62
CA ILE A 116 8.18 -23.95 1.86
C ILE A 116 7.47 -22.59 1.85
N ILE A 117 6.18 -22.56 1.53
CA ILE A 117 5.38 -21.31 1.57
C ILE A 117 5.42 -20.67 2.95
N LYS A 118 5.21 -21.43 4.01
CA LYS A 118 5.27 -20.92 5.39
C LYS A 118 6.65 -20.31 5.71
N HIS A 119 7.72 -20.90 5.22
CA HIS A 119 9.06 -20.34 5.39
C HIS A 119 9.22 -19.02 4.67
N TYR A 120 8.84 -18.93 3.38
CA TYR A 120 8.89 -17.68 2.63
C TYR A 120 8.02 -16.59 3.23
N ILE A 121 6.78 -16.92 3.62
CA ILE A 121 5.87 -15.95 4.28
C ILE A 121 6.49 -15.43 5.58
N LYS A 122 7.18 -16.28 6.35
CA LYS A 122 7.90 -15.84 7.56
C LYS A 122 9.02 -14.86 7.22
N ASP A 123 9.76 -15.11 6.14
CA ASP A 123 10.84 -14.22 5.71
C ASP A 123 10.28 -12.87 5.20
N LEU A 124 9.21 -12.91 4.40
CA LEU A 124 8.48 -11.72 3.95
C LEU A 124 7.89 -10.92 5.12
N LEU A 125 7.43 -11.59 6.18
CA LEU A 125 6.97 -10.92 7.40
C LEU A 125 8.11 -10.20 8.13
N GLY A 126 9.31 -10.80 8.14
CA GLY A 126 10.52 -10.13 8.62
C GLY A 126 10.85 -8.87 7.81
N GLN A 127 10.78 -8.96 6.48
CA GLN A 127 10.97 -7.82 5.58
C GLN A 127 9.89 -6.74 5.77
N PHE A 128 8.63 -7.13 5.94
CA PHE A 128 7.52 -6.22 6.24
C PHE A 128 7.81 -5.41 7.50
N HIS A 129 8.12 -6.06 8.62
CA HIS A 129 8.37 -5.36 9.88
C HIS A 129 9.64 -4.51 9.83
N GLY A 130 10.73 -5.04 9.27
CA GLY A 130 11.99 -4.30 9.12
C GLY A 130 11.83 -3.07 8.22
N GLY A 131 11.12 -3.22 7.10
CA GLY A 131 10.80 -2.14 6.17
C GLY A 131 9.95 -1.06 6.83
N VAL A 132 8.82 -1.42 7.46
CA VAL A 132 7.94 -0.46 8.16
C VAL A 132 8.72 0.34 9.21
N MET A 133 9.54 -0.31 10.04
CA MET A 133 10.35 0.38 11.03
C MET A 133 11.36 1.35 10.41
N ALA A 134 12.08 0.91 9.38
CA ALA A 134 13.09 1.74 8.71
C ALA A 134 12.47 2.93 7.97
N TYR A 135 11.33 2.73 7.31
CA TYR A 135 10.61 3.79 6.62
C TYR A 135 9.99 4.79 7.59
N ASP A 136 9.43 4.34 8.72
CA ASP A 136 8.93 5.22 9.79
C ASP A 136 10.07 6.08 10.36
N GLU A 137 11.24 5.50 10.59
CA GLU A 137 12.43 6.24 11.05
C GLU A 137 12.87 7.30 10.03
N GLY A 138 12.99 6.92 8.75
CA GLY A 138 13.38 7.85 7.68
C GLY A 138 12.36 8.96 7.43
N MET A 139 11.07 8.63 7.53
CA MET A 139 10.00 9.62 7.42
C MET A 139 10.12 10.68 8.54
N CYS A 140 10.35 10.25 9.79
CA CYS A 140 10.40 11.14 10.95
C CYS A 140 11.69 11.93 11.11
N LYS A 141 12.81 11.46 10.53
CA LYS A 141 14.13 12.10 10.63
C LYS A 141 14.39 12.99 9.42
N ASP A 142 15.22 12.53 8.49
CA ASP A 142 15.71 13.29 7.35
C ASP A 142 15.84 12.41 6.10
N ASP A 143 16.12 13.05 4.98
CA ASP A 143 16.25 12.39 3.69
C ASP A 143 17.42 11.40 3.60
N PRO A 144 18.60 11.65 4.20
CA PRO A 144 19.65 10.63 4.26
C PRO A 144 19.22 9.34 4.97
N VAL A 145 18.48 9.42 6.09
CA VAL A 145 17.99 8.22 6.78
C VAL A 145 16.93 7.50 5.93
N LEU A 146 16.01 8.25 5.29
CA LEU A 146 15.02 7.68 4.37
C LEU A 146 15.69 7.03 3.15
N ALA A 147 16.69 7.69 2.57
CA ALA A 147 17.49 7.17 1.47
C ALA A 147 18.17 5.85 1.85
N ALA A 148 18.76 5.77 3.04
CA ALA A 148 19.37 4.53 3.53
C ALA A 148 18.33 3.42 3.76
N ALA A 149 17.12 3.76 4.21
CA ALA A 149 16.03 2.79 4.36
C ALA A 149 15.55 2.26 2.99
N LEU A 150 15.37 3.15 2.00
CA LEU A 150 14.99 2.80 0.64
C LEU A 150 16.08 2.00 -0.07
N TRP A 151 17.35 2.37 0.14
CA TRP A 151 18.48 1.61 -0.38
C TRP A 151 18.44 0.17 0.12
N ARG A 152 18.35 -0.05 1.44
CA ARG A 152 18.37 -1.41 2.00
C ARG A 152 17.16 -2.27 1.60
N ASN A 153 15.99 -1.67 1.40
CA ASN A 153 14.75 -2.43 1.22
C ASN A 153 14.26 -2.49 -0.23
N ILE A 154 14.64 -1.56 -1.10
CA ILE A 154 14.17 -1.50 -2.50
C ILE A 154 15.33 -1.75 -3.46
N LEU A 155 16.39 -0.95 -3.36
CA LEU A 155 17.50 -0.97 -4.32
C LEU A 155 18.49 -2.11 -4.03
N VAL A 156 18.69 -2.42 -2.76
CA VAL A 156 19.60 -3.43 -2.19
C VAL A 156 21.05 -3.22 -2.64
N THR A 157 21.42 -3.74 -3.80
CA THR A 157 22.76 -3.61 -4.42
C THR A 157 22.73 -2.89 -5.76
N GLU A 158 21.55 -2.60 -6.29
CA GLU A 158 21.36 -2.03 -7.63
C GLU A 158 21.08 -0.53 -7.58
N GLY A 159 21.10 0.11 -8.75
CA GLY A 159 20.78 1.51 -8.93
C GLY A 159 21.88 2.48 -8.52
N SER A 160 21.61 3.77 -8.72
CA SER A 160 22.56 4.86 -8.46
C SER A 160 22.09 5.83 -7.37
N ALA A 161 23.00 6.68 -6.90
CA ALA A 161 22.65 7.78 -5.99
C ALA A 161 21.57 8.70 -6.57
N HIS A 162 21.53 8.86 -7.91
CA HIS A 162 20.49 9.61 -8.60
C HIS A 162 19.13 8.93 -8.48
N ASN A 163 19.05 7.62 -8.75
CA ASN A 163 17.81 6.85 -8.59
C ASN A 163 17.29 6.89 -7.15
N MET A 164 18.20 6.78 -6.18
CA MET A 164 17.87 6.89 -4.76
C MET A 164 17.28 8.26 -4.42
N ALA A 165 17.85 9.35 -4.93
CA ALA A 165 17.32 10.70 -4.72
C ALA A 165 15.94 10.88 -5.38
N CYS A 166 15.73 10.35 -6.59
CA CYS A 166 14.42 10.32 -7.26
C CYS A 166 13.38 9.55 -6.42
N LEU A 167 13.76 8.41 -5.84
CA LEU A 167 12.86 7.60 -5.01
C LEU A 167 12.52 8.30 -3.69
N VAL A 168 13.48 8.95 -3.04
CA VAL A 168 13.23 9.79 -1.84
C VAL A 168 12.26 10.91 -2.17
N LYS A 169 12.50 11.67 -3.25
CA LYS A 169 11.61 12.73 -3.73
C LYS A 169 10.20 12.18 -3.97
N HIS A 170 10.08 11.04 -4.65
CA HIS A 170 8.81 10.39 -4.92
C HIS A 170 8.07 10.06 -3.62
N VAL A 171 8.72 9.38 -2.67
CA VAL A 171 8.12 9.01 -1.37
C VAL A 171 7.67 10.26 -0.59
N ARG A 172 8.50 11.31 -0.52
CA ARG A 172 8.14 12.56 0.17
C ARG A 172 6.93 13.23 -0.46
N HIS A 173 6.89 13.34 -1.79
CA HIS A 173 5.76 13.92 -2.50
C HIS A 173 4.47 13.11 -2.32
N GLU A 174 4.57 11.78 -2.34
CA GLU A 174 3.41 10.91 -2.16
C GLU A 174 2.86 10.97 -0.72
N LEU A 175 3.73 10.95 0.29
CA LEU A 175 3.32 11.12 1.68
C LEU A 175 2.65 12.48 1.92
N GLN A 176 3.24 13.57 1.42
CA GLN A 176 2.64 14.89 1.50
C GLN A 176 1.27 14.93 0.81
N ARG A 177 1.14 14.31 -0.36
CA ARG A 177 -0.13 14.28 -1.08
C ARG A 177 -1.19 13.47 -0.34
N LEU A 178 -0.82 12.31 0.20
CA LEU A 178 -1.73 11.47 0.98
C LEU A 178 -2.23 12.18 2.24
N ASP A 179 -1.35 12.91 2.95
CA ASP A 179 -1.69 13.69 4.14
C ASP A 179 -2.77 14.77 3.85
N ASN A 180 -2.73 15.36 2.66
CA ASN A 180 -3.70 16.36 2.22
C ASN A 180 -5.05 15.77 1.75
N LEU A 181 -5.20 14.46 1.65
CA LEU A 181 -6.47 13.83 1.26
C LEU A 181 -7.43 13.72 2.45
N SER A 182 -8.71 14.01 2.20
CA SER A 182 -9.76 13.79 3.19
C SER A 182 -10.03 12.29 3.38
N TYR A 183 -10.53 11.90 4.56
CA TYR A 183 -10.91 10.51 4.84
C TYR A 183 -11.91 9.97 3.81
N GLU A 184 -12.88 10.79 3.40
CA GLU A 184 -13.91 10.45 2.41
C GLU A 184 -13.29 10.07 1.07
N THR A 185 -12.28 10.81 0.63
CA THR A 185 -11.58 10.54 -0.64
C THR A 185 -10.86 9.18 -0.61
N ILE A 186 -10.34 8.81 0.56
CA ILE A 186 -9.62 7.57 0.78
C ILE A 186 -10.56 6.37 0.80
N ILE A 187 -11.67 6.47 1.53
CA ILE A 187 -12.68 5.40 1.59
C ILE A 187 -13.44 5.23 0.28
N GLU A 188 -13.48 6.24 -0.58
CA GLU A 188 -14.01 6.12 -1.93
C GLU A 188 -13.08 5.34 -2.89
N GLY A 189 -11.84 5.00 -2.48
CA GLY A 189 -10.88 4.25 -3.30
C GLY A 189 -10.31 5.05 -4.47
N LYS A 190 -10.54 6.37 -4.51
CA LYS A 190 -10.15 7.29 -5.60
C LYS A 190 -8.73 7.84 -5.46
N ILE A 191 -7.82 7.06 -4.87
CA ILE A 191 -6.41 7.42 -4.76
C ILE A 191 -5.63 6.76 -5.89
N ARG A 192 -4.63 7.43 -6.45
CA ARG A 192 -3.69 6.87 -7.44
C ARG A 192 -2.29 7.39 -7.20
N PHE A 193 -1.31 6.54 -6.86
CA PHE A 193 0.10 6.93 -6.81
C PHE A 193 0.58 7.49 -8.15
N ARG A 194 1.38 8.55 -8.13
CA ARG A 194 1.96 9.12 -9.35
C ARG A 194 3.13 8.26 -9.82
N LYS A 195 3.46 8.32 -11.11
CA LYS A 195 4.68 7.71 -11.64
C LYS A 195 5.93 8.33 -10.96
N PRO A 196 6.92 7.53 -10.53
CA PRO A 196 8.21 8.05 -10.10
C PRO A 196 8.92 8.74 -11.27
N GLU A 197 9.47 9.93 -11.02
CA GLU A 197 10.22 10.70 -12.02
C GLU A 197 11.68 10.25 -12.05
N THR A 198 12.27 10.20 -13.24
CA THR A 198 13.72 10.00 -13.41
C THR A 198 14.52 11.30 -13.30
N SER A 199 13.84 12.43 -13.09
CA SER A 199 14.44 13.76 -12.91
C SER A 199 14.25 14.27 -11.48
N LEU A 200 15.29 14.91 -10.94
CA LEU A 200 15.24 15.61 -9.65
C LEU A 200 14.55 16.97 -9.77
#